data_AF-A0A3M1EC23-F1
#
_entry.id   AF-A0A3M1EC23-F1
#
_cell.length_a   1.000
_cell.length_b   1.000
_cell.length_c   1.000
_cell.angle_alpha   90.00
_cell.angle_beta   90.00
_cell.angle_gamma   90.00
#
_symmetry.space_group_name_H-M   'P 1'
#
loop_
_entity.id
_entity.type
_entity.pdbx_description
1 polymer ?
#
loop_
_entity_poly.entity_id
_entity_poly.type
_entity_poly.pdbx_seq_one_letter_code
_entity_poly.pdbx_strand_id
1 'polypeptide(L)'
;ELRKLGLKVEQQAQIVVYYDGHEVGVYQADLLVADAVIVELKATRALAPEHEAQLLNYLKATPYEVGLLLNFGPRPQIKRKVYDNERKGKLSWTQKDRGHG
;
A
#
# COMPACT_ATOMS: atom_id res chain seq x y z
N GLU A 1 -5.67 3.85 18.21
CA GLU A 1 -5.67 5.25 17.74
C GLU A 1 -6.41 5.46 16.42
N LEU A 2 -6.01 4.89 15.29
CA LEU A 2 -6.69 5.15 13.98
C LEU A 2 -8.20 4.87 13.97
N ARG A 3 -8.65 3.72 14.51
CA ARG A 3 -10.09 3.43 14.65
C ARG A 3 -10.81 4.41 15.59
N LYS A 4 -10.12 4.93 16.62
CA LYS A 4 -10.67 5.93 17.54
C LYS A 4 -10.88 7.28 16.85
N LEU A 5 -10.11 7.55 15.79
CA LEU A 5 -10.29 8.70 14.90
C LEU A 5 -11.40 8.47 13.85
N GLY A 6 -12.17 7.37 13.94
CA GLY A 6 -13.26 7.05 13.02
C GLY A 6 -12.81 6.50 11.67
N LEU A 7 -11.51 6.22 11.49
CA LEU A 7 -10.98 5.68 10.23
C LEU A 7 -11.30 4.19 10.11
N LYS A 8 -11.71 3.77 8.91
CA LYS A 8 -11.73 2.35 8.53
C LYS A 8 -10.30 1.84 8.54
N VAL A 9 -10.08 0.72 9.23
CA VAL A 9 -8.79 0.05 9.28
C VAL A 9 -9.02 -1.43 9.06
N GLU A 10 -8.35 -1.99 8.07
CA GLU A 10 -8.27 -3.43 7.86
C GLU A 10 -6.88 -3.87 8.27
N GLN A 11 -6.78 -4.91 9.10
CA GLN A 11 -5.50 -5.49 9.49
C GLN A 11 -5.23 -6.71 8.62
N GLN A 12 -3.97 -6.95 8.26
CA GLN A 12 -3.58 -8.08 7.44
C GLN A 12 -4.38 -8.14 6.13
N ALA A 13 -4.58 -6.96 5.53
CA ALA A 13 -5.46 -6.76 4.38
C ALA A 13 -4.91 -7.49 3.16
N GLN A 14 -5.75 -8.30 2.53
CA GLN A 14 -5.41 -9.02 1.30
C GLN A 14 -5.64 -8.12 0.10
N ILE A 15 -4.55 -7.71 -0.55
CA ILE A 15 -4.55 -6.82 -1.70
C ILE A 15 -4.14 -7.63 -2.93
N VAL A 16 -5.01 -7.66 -3.94
CA VAL A 16 -4.69 -8.29 -5.22
C VAL A 16 -3.57 -7.52 -5.92
N VAL A 17 -2.54 -8.25 -6.37
CA VAL A 17 -1.37 -7.72 -7.07
C VAL A 17 -1.50 -7.99 -8.56
N TYR A 18 -1.25 -6.96 -9.35
CA TYR A 18 -1.33 -6.99 -10.80
C TYR A 18 0.03 -6.83 -11.47
N TYR A 19 0.25 -7.56 -12.55
CA TYR A 19 1.39 -7.40 -13.45
C TYR A 19 0.89 -7.46 -14.91
N ASP A 20 1.22 -6.44 -15.71
CA ASP A 20 0.76 -6.27 -17.10
C ASP A 20 -0.75 -6.50 -17.30
N GLY A 21 -1.58 -6.02 -16.36
CA GLY A 21 -3.04 -6.17 -16.44
C GLY A 21 -3.59 -7.48 -15.90
N HIS A 22 -2.75 -8.41 -15.45
CA HIS A 22 -3.15 -9.72 -14.94
C HIS A 22 -2.95 -9.82 -13.43
N GLU A 23 -3.88 -10.48 -12.75
CA GLU A 23 -3.73 -10.87 -11.35
C GLU A 23 -2.62 -11.92 -11.23
N VAL A 24 -1.62 -11.64 -10.41
CA VAL A 24 -0.45 -12.51 -10.22
C VAL A 24 -0.28 -13.00 -8.79
N GLY A 25 -1.12 -12.52 -7.87
CA GLY A 25 -1.12 -12.99 -6.50
C GLY A 25 -1.78 -12.02 -5.53
N VAL A 26 -1.53 -12.27 -4.26
CA VAL A 26 -2.05 -11.48 -3.14
C VAL A 26 -0.89 -10.99 -2.30
N TYR A 27 -0.89 -9.70 -2.02
CA TYR A 27 -0.04 -9.06 -1.04
C TYR A 27 -0.84 -8.85 0.23
N GLN A 28 -0.30 -9.29 1.36
CA GLN A 28 -0.89 -9.07 2.67
C GLN A 28 -0.22 -7.85 3.31
N ALA A 29 -0.91 -6.71 3.30
CA ALA A 29 -0.44 -5.50 3.97
C ALA A 29 -0.75 -5.55 5.46
N ASP A 30 0.14 -5.02 6.31
CA ASP A 30 -0.11 -5.00 7.75
C ASP A 30 -1.39 -4.24 8.10
N LEU A 31 -1.57 -3.06 7.50
CA LEU A 31 -2.82 -2.31 7.57
C LEU A 31 -3.18 -1.71 6.21
N LEU A 32 -4.47 -1.69 5.93
CA LEU A 32 -5.09 -0.81 4.94
C LEU A 32 -5.98 0.19 5.69
N VAL A 33 -5.70 1.48 5.51
CA VAL A 33 -6.39 2.56 6.21
C VAL A 33 -7.22 3.37 5.22
N ALA A 34 -8.49 3.59 5.57
CA ALA A 34 -9.46 4.36 4.79
C ALA A 34 -9.54 3.94 3.31
N ASP A 35 -9.34 2.65 3.01
CA ASP A 35 -9.34 2.09 1.65
C ASP A 35 -8.40 2.82 0.67
N ALA A 36 -7.34 3.45 1.18
CA ALA A 36 -6.49 4.34 0.38
C ALA A 36 -5.00 4.25 0.71
N VAL A 37 -4.65 3.98 1.98
CA VAL A 37 -3.26 4.03 2.45
C VAL A 37 -2.81 2.66 2.93
N ILE A 38 -1.80 2.10 2.25
CA ILE A 38 -1.08 0.91 2.70
C ILE A 38 -0.12 1.32 3.83
N VAL A 39 -0.15 0.63 4.95
CA VAL A 39 0.78 0.84 6.05
C VAL A 39 1.52 -0.45 6.35
N GLU A 40 2.85 -0.36 6.38
CA GLU A 40 3.78 -1.45 6.64
C GLU A 40 4.55 -1.18 7.94
N LEU A 41 4.50 -2.14 8.86
CA LEU A 41 5.16 -2.06 10.14
C LEU A 41 6.50 -2.78 10.08
N LYS A 42 7.54 -2.17 10.64
CA LYS A 42 8.86 -2.77 10.79
C LYS A 42 9.33 -2.62 12.23
N ALA A 43 10.19 -3.54 12.68
CA ALA A 43 10.82 -3.50 13.99
C ALA A 43 12.33 -3.76 13.83
N THR A 44 12.99 -2.92 13.02
CA THR A 44 14.40 -3.09 12.64
C THR A 44 15.24 -1.94 13.18
N ARG A 45 16.57 -2.11 13.28
CA ARG A 45 17.48 -1.04 13.71
C ARG A 45 17.34 0.23 12.88
N ALA A 46 17.15 0.08 11.57
CA ALA A 46 16.85 1.15 10.64
C ALA A 46 16.05 0.61 9.44
N LEU A 47 15.28 1.48 8.79
CA LEU A 47 14.70 1.19 7.48
C LEU A 47 15.81 1.09 6.44
N ALA A 48 15.82 -0.01 5.69
CA ALA A 48 16.74 -0.25 4.60
C ALA A 48 16.06 0.02 3.23
N PRO A 49 16.83 0.31 2.16
CA PRO A 49 16.29 0.64 0.84
C PRO A 49 15.33 -0.43 0.27
N GLU A 50 15.53 -1.71 0.60
CA GLU A 50 14.67 -2.80 0.18
C GLU A 50 13.23 -2.69 0.72
N HIS A 51 13.04 -2.14 1.93
CA HIS A 51 11.69 -1.93 2.47
C HIS A 51 10.93 -0.88 1.64
N GLU A 52 11.63 0.18 1.24
CA GLU A 52 11.08 1.24 0.40
C GLU A 52 10.80 0.74 -1.02
N ALA A 53 11.70 -0.06 -1.58
CA ALA A 53 11.54 -0.66 -2.91
C ALA A 53 10.36 -1.63 -2.93
N GLN A 54 10.22 -2.48 -1.91
CA GLN A 54 9.08 -3.39 -1.77
C GLN A 54 7.75 -2.62 -1.75
N LEU A 55 7.62 -1.62 -0.86
CA LEU A 55 6.41 -0.81 -0.79
C LEU A 55 6.12 -0.12 -2.13
N LEU A 56 7.12 0.46 -2.77
CA LEU A 56 6.96 1.12 -4.07
C LEU A 56 6.50 0.14 -5.17
N ASN A 57 7.00 -1.09 -5.16
CA ASN A 57 6.57 -2.12 -6.11
C ASN A 57 5.11 -2.50 -5.90
N TYR A 58 4.66 -2.63 -4.66
CA TYR A 58 3.24 -2.88 -4.39
C TYR A 58 2.37 -1.68 -4.77
N LEU A 59 2.81 -0.44 -4.53
CA LEU A 59 2.07 0.72 -5.04
C LEU A 59 1.96 0.65 -6.57
N LYS A 60 3.01 0.29 -7.31
CA LYS A 60 2.91 0.13 -8.79
C LYS A 60 1.95 -0.97 -9.23
N ALA A 61 1.79 -2.02 -8.43
CA ALA A 61 1.07 -3.24 -8.79
C ALA A 61 -0.35 -3.32 -8.20
N THR A 62 -0.82 -2.27 -7.50
CA THR A 62 -2.10 -2.26 -6.78
C THR A 62 -2.78 -0.89 -6.95
N PRO A 63 -4.11 -0.78 -6.75
CA PRO A 63 -4.82 0.49 -6.93
C PRO A 63 -4.39 1.63 -6.02
N TYR A 64 -3.64 1.31 -4.96
CA TYR A 64 -3.23 2.26 -3.95
C TYR A 64 -2.06 3.14 -4.42
N GLU A 65 -2.12 4.42 -4.04
CA GLU A 65 -1.10 5.43 -4.39
C GLU A 65 -0.14 5.70 -3.27
N VAL A 66 -0.60 5.60 -2.03
CA VAL A 66 0.11 6.07 -0.86
C VAL A 66 0.46 4.89 0.03
N GLY A 67 1.74 4.83 0.38
CA GLY A 67 2.28 3.85 1.31
C GLY A 67 3.04 4.52 2.44
N LEU A 68 2.93 3.97 3.65
CA LEU A 68 3.70 4.37 4.82
C LEU A 68 4.51 3.20 5.37
N LEU A 69 5.80 3.42 5.59
CA LEU A 69 6.65 2.55 6.41
C LEU A 69 6.76 3.16 7.80
N LEU A 70 6.31 2.41 8.81
CA LEU A 70 6.43 2.78 10.22
C LEU A 70 7.40 1.81 10.89
N ASN A 71 8.59 2.28 11.23
CA ASN A 71 9.57 1.48 11.96
C ASN A 71 9.49 1.80 13.47
N PHE A 72 9.24 0.77 14.27
CA PHE A 72 9.23 0.80 15.73
C PHE A 72 10.51 0.22 16.35
N GLY A 73 11.62 0.25 15.60
CA GLY A 73 12.95 -0.06 16.12
C GLY A 73 13.43 0.91 17.22
N PRO A 74 14.70 0.80 17.64
CA PRO A 74 15.27 1.59 18.74
C PRO A 74 15.09 3.11 18.59
N ARG A 75 14.99 3.59 17.34
CA ARG A 75 14.53 4.95 17.02
C ARG A 75 13.37 4.86 16.03
N PRO A 76 12.21 5.45 16.35
CA PRO A 76 11.08 5.49 15.42
C PRO A 76 11.46 6.15 14.10
N GLN A 77 11.05 5.56 12.98
CA GLN A 77 11.23 6.14 11.65
C GLN A 77 9.94 6.03 10.86
N ILE A 78 9.63 7.07 10.09
CA ILE A 78 8.48 7.12 9.20
C ILE A 78 8.98 7.46 7.80
N LYS A 79 8.57 6.69 6.80
CA LYS A 79 8.78 7.03 5.39
C LYS A 79 7.47 6.95 4.62
N ARG A 80 7.18 7.99 3.83
CA ARG A 80 6.04 8.04 2.93
C ARG A 80 6.50 7.79 1.49
N LYS A 81 5.77 6.95 0.77
CA LYS A 81 5.94 6.70 -0.67
C LYS A 81 4.65 6.99 -1.40
N VAL A 82 4.80 7.50 -2.62
CA VAL A 82 3.70 7.80 -3.52
C VAL A 82 4.03 7.25 -4.88
N TYR A 83 3.08 6.54 -5.49
CA TYR A 83 3.12 6.20 -6.90
C TYR A 83 1.76 6.45 -7.54
N ASP A 84 1.71 7.51 -8.31
CA ASP A 84 0.51 7.99 -8.99
C ASP A 84 -0.03 6.94 -9.97
N ASN A 85 -1.34 6.75 -9.95
CA ASN A 85 -2.07 5.86 -10.82
C ASN A 85 -1.93 6.17 -12.30
N GLU A 86 -1.81 7.46 -12.65
CA GLU A 86 -1.62 7.92 -14.02
C GLU A 86 -0.33 7.36 -14.64
N ARG A 87 0.65 7.01 -13.79
CA ARG A 87 1.96 6.47 -14.20
C ARG A 87 1.97 4.96 -14.38
N LYS A 88 0.83 4.28 -14.21
CA LYS A 88 0.75 2.80 -14.19
C LYS A 88 0.23 2.21 -15.51
N GLY A 89 0.02 3.05 -16.54
CA GLY A 89 -0.25 2.61 -17.90
C GLY A 89 -1.53 1.77 -17.98
N LYS A 90 -1.41 0.52 -18.48
CA LYS A 90 -2.54 -0.43 -18.56
C LYS A 90 -3.20 -0.74 -17.21
N LEU A 91 -2.49 -0.49 -16.11
CA LEU A 91 -3.00 -0.62 -14.74
C LEU A 91 -3.53 0.71 -14.18
N SER A 92 -3.80 1.74 -14.98
CA SER A 92 -4.56 2.88 -14.47
C SER A 92 -6.01 2.43 -14.21
N TRP A 93 -6.38 2.23 -12.94
CA TRP A 93 -7.75 1.87 -12.51
C TRP A 93 -8.79 2.96 -12.76
N THR A 94 -8.45 3.98 -13.53
CA THR A 94 -9.37 4.97 -14.09
C THR A 94 -10.29 4.44 -15.20
N GLN A 95 -10.36 3.13 -15.46
CA GLN A 95 -11.32 2.56 -16.43
C GLN A 95 -12.51 1.78 -15.83
N LYS A 96 -12.66 1.62 -14.52
CA LYS A 96 -13.81 0.89 -13.94
C LYS A 96 -14.38 1.50 -12.66
N ASP A 97 -14.94 2.70 -12.79
CA ASP A 97 -16.22 3.05 -12.11
C ASP A 97 -17.43 2.83 -13.06
N ARG A 98 -17.22 2.12 -14.18
CA ARG A 98 -18.31 1.67 -15.07
C ARG A 98 -18.71 0.25 -14.72
N GLY A 99 -19.64 0.12 -13.76
CA GLY A 99 -20.48 -1.08 -13.66
C GLY A 99 -20.59 -1.69 -12.27
N HIS A 100 -21.18 -0.97 -11.32
CA HIS A 100 -22.07 -1.59 -10.33
C HIS A 100 -23.47 -1.05 -10.59
N GLY A 101 -24.24 -1.84 -11.35
CA GLY A 101 -25.70 -1.85 -11.28
C GLY A 101 -26.15 -2.81 -10.19
#